data_AF-A0A935JWF7-F1
#
_entry.id   AF-A0A935JWF7-F1
#
_cell.length_a   1.000
_cell.length_b   1.000
_cell.length_c   1.000
_cell.angle_alpha   90.00
_cell.angle_beta   90.00
_cell.angle_gamma   90.00
#
_symmetry.space_group_name_H-M   'P 1'
#
loop_
_entity.id
_entity.type
_entity.pdbx_description
1 polymer ?
#
loop_
_entity_poly.entity_id
_entity_poly.type
_entity_poly.pdbx_seq_one_letter_code
_entity_poly.pdbx_strand_id
1 'polypeptide(L)'
;MNSNFGQVLALSFTCLLTACAGTPPEESVPVSAEVPGVVPALAYYQSLQRMSAAEMTRERTALGAHPSSPANQLRLAMLLGHPRAAQDLNRALGLLDSLMKSPDPVALSLYPVVRLLADNYNERLKIDAQAEKQGAQLKEQLKESQRKTLELQEKLNGLADIERTLPPRARATRPVQATGAK
;
A
#
# COMPACT_ATOMS: atom_id res chain seq x y z
N MET A 1 -10.89 -52.66 -56.06
CA MET A 1 -10.53 -53.62 -54.98
C MET A 1 -9.54 -52.92 -54.06
N ASN A 2 -9.95 -51.85 -53.40
CA ASN A 2 -10.85 -51.77 -52.24
C ASN A 2 -10.03 -51.76 -50.95
N SER A 3 -9.53 -50.54 -50.70
CA SER A 3 -9.16 -49.91 -49.45
C SER A 3 -9.85 -50.53 -48.23
N ASN A 4 -9.10 -51.21 -47.36
CA ASN A 4 -9.56 -51.63 -46.02
C ASN A 4 -8.40 -51.78 -45.02
N PHE A 5 -7.32 -51.02 -45.16
CA PHE A 5 -6.18 -51.07 -44.23
C PHE A 5 -5.92 -49.76 -43.46
N GLY A 6 -6.55 -48.65 -43.87
CA GLY A 6 -6.42 -47.34 -43.21
C GLY A 6 -7.50 -47.03 -42.15
N GLN A 7 -8.47 -47.92 -41.96
CA GLN A 7 -9.67 -47.65 -41.16
C GLN A 7 -9.54 -48.03 -39.68
N VAL A 8 -8.46 -48.70 -39.27
CA VAL A 8 -8.25 -49.13 -37.88
C VAL A 8 -7.39 -48.14 -37.08
N LEU A 9 -6.66 -47.24 -37.74
CA LEU A 9 -5.73 -46.31 -37.09
C LEU A 9 -6.29 -44.89 -36.87
N ALA A 10 -7.54 -44.63 -37.26
CA ALA A 10 -8.18 -43.31 -37.18
C ALA A 10 -9.38 -43.27 -36.20
N LEU A 11 -9.47 -44.23 -35.28
CA LEU A 11 -10.58 -44.39 -34.33
C LEU A 11 -10.12 -44.41 -32.86
N SER A 12 -8.95 -43.86 -32.56
CA SER A 12 -8.39 -43.80 -31.19
C SER A 12 -7.99 -42.39 -30.72
N PHE A 13 -8.31 -41.33 -31.49
CA PHE A 13 -8.00 -39.94 -31.13
C PHE A 13 -9.22 -39.05 -30.87
N THR A 14 -10.37 -39.66 -30.63
CA THR A 14 -11.61 -38.98 -30.21
C THR A 14 -12.23 -39.70 -29.01
N CYS A 15 -11.44 -39.90 -27.96
CA CYS A 15 -11.99 -39.92 -26.60
C CYS A 15 -12.33 -38.48 -26.21
N LEU A 16 -13.40 -38.01 -26.85
CA LEU A 16 -14.17 -36.85 -26.49
C LEU A 16 -14.52 -36.94 -25.00
N LEU A 17 -13.98 -36.00 -24.23
CA LEU A 17 -14.76 -35.09 -23.39
C LEU A 17 -16.13 -35.65 -23.00
N THR A 18 -16.14 -36.59 -22.07
CA THR A 18 -17.34 -36.96 -21.33
C THR A 18 -17.02 -36.80 -19.85
N ALA A 19 -16.68 -35.56 -19.49
CA ALA A 19 -16.65 -35.13 -18.10
C ALA A 19 -18.10 -34.94 -17.65
N CYS A 20 -18.47 -35.63 -16.58
CA CYS A 20 -19.80 -35.62 -15.99
C CYS A 20 -20.19 -34.21 -15.50
N ALA A 21 -20.88 -33.44 -16.34
CA ALA A 21 -21.70 -32.33 -15.87
C ALA A 21 -23.08 -32.90 -15.47
N GLY A 22 -23.17 -33.42 -14.25
CA GLY A 22 -24.46 -33.57 -13.58
C GLY A 22 -24.85 -32.20 -13.03
N THR A 23 -25.61 -31.42 -13.79
CA THR A 23 -26.27 -30.20 -13.29
C THR A 23 -27.46 -30.61 -12.42
N PRO A 24 -27.45 -30.42 -11.09
CA PRO A 24 -28.67 -30.53 -10.31
C PRO A 24 -29.60 -29.35 -10.64
N PRO A 25 -30.92 -29.51 -10.43
CA PRO A 25 -31.90 -28.51 -10.78
C PRO A 25 -31.62 -27.18 -10.06
N GLU A 26 -31.77 -26.10 -10.82
CA GLU A 26 -31.78 -24.71 -10.37
C GLU A 26 -32.95 -24.53 -9.40
N GLU A 27 -32.73 -24.86 -8.13
CA GLU A 27 -33.52 -24.34 -7.04
C GLU A 27 -33.09 -22.88 -6.88
N SER A 28 -33.94 -21.97 -7.34
CA SER A 28 -33.80 -20.54 -7.12
C SER A 28 -33.86 -20.29 -5.62
N VAL A 29 -32.69 -20.40 -4.97
CA VAL A 29 -32.51 -20.03 -3.57
C VAL A 29 -32.95 -18.57 -3.49
N PRO A 30 -33.98 -18.25 -2.69
CA PRO A 30 -34.34 -16.86 -2.47
C PRO A 30 -33.09 -16.16 -1.97
N VAL A 31 -32.78 -14.99 -2.55
CA VAL A 31 -31.69 -14.09 -2.15
C VAL A 31 -31.59 -14.13 -0.64
N SER A 32 -30.60 -14.88 -0.13
CA SER A 32 -30.41 -15.03 1.30
C SER A 32 -30.22 -13.64 1.85
N ALA A 33 -31.12 -13.20 2.72
CA ALA A 33 -30.84 -12.11 3.61
C ALA A 33 -29.48 -12.42 4.25
N GLU A 34 -28.44 -11.65 3.90
CA GLU A 34 -27.08 -11.90 4.37
C GLU A 34 -27.13 -12.02 5.89
N VAL A 35 -26.93 -13.23 6.40
CA VAL A 35 -26.83 -13.45 7.84
C VAL A 35 -25.62 -12.64 8.31
N PRO A 36 -25.81 -11.66 9.21
CA PRO A 36 -24.69 -10.89 9.72
C PRO A 36 -23.65 -11.81 10.36
N GLY A 37 -22.39 -11.69 9.94
CA GLY A 37 -21.34 -12.57 10.42
C GLY A 37 -19.97 -12.27 9.82
N VAL A 38 -18.99 -13.03 10.27
CA VAL A 38 -17.57 -12.88 9.89
C VAL A 38 -17.35 -13.06 8.39
N VAL A 39 -18.00 -14.06 7.77
CA VAL A 39 -17.78 -14.37 6.34
C VAL A 39 -18.26 -13.23 5.42
N PRO A 40 -19.48 -12.70 5.55
CA PRO A 40 -19.90 -11.52 4.77
C PRO A 40 -19.03 -10.28 5.02
N ALA A 41 -18.54 -10.10 6.25
CA ALA A 41 -17.63 -9.01 6.57
C ALA A 41 -16.29 -9.13 5.82
N LEU A 42 -15.73 -10.33 5.73
CA LEU A 42 -14.52 -10.58 4.94
C LEU A 42 -14.76 -10.46 3.43
N ALA A 43 -15.91 -10.95 2.95
CA ALA A 43 -16.30 -10.80 1.55
C ALA A 43 -16.45 -9.32 1.15
N TYR A 44 -17.02 -8.50 2.04
CA TYR A 44 -17.07 -7.05 1.87
C TYR A 44 -15.67 -6.45 1.79
N TYR A 45 -14.75 -6.81 2.69
CA TYR A 45 -13.37 -6.29 2.62
C TYR A 45 -12.67 -6.65 1.29
N GLN A 46 -12.94 -7.84 0.75
CA GLN A 46 -12.43 -8.24 -0.56
C GLN A 46 -13.05 -7.43 -1.70
N SER A 47 -14.34 -7.08 -1.62
CA SER A 47 -15.00 -6.27 -2.65
C SER A 47 -14.45 -4.84 -2.71
N LEU A 48 -14.03 -4.27 -1.57
CA LEU A 48 -13.33 -2.97 -1.53
C LEU A 48 -12.08 -2.93 -2.40
N GLN A 49 -11.39 -4.06 -2.58
CA GLN A 49 -10.20 -4.15 -3.45
C GLN A 49 -10.53 -3.98 -4.94
N ARG A 50 -11.79 -4.18 -5.33
CA ARG A 50 -12.26 -4.05 -6.72
C ARG A 50 -12.96 -2.73 -6.99
N MET A 51 -13.33 -1.99 -5.94
CA MET A 51 -13.99 -0.69 -6.05
C MET A 51 -13.01 0.41 -6.46
N SER A 52 -13.49 1.31 -7.31
CA SER A 52 -12.88 2.60 -7.61
C SER A 52 -13.03 3.59 -6.45
N ALA A 53 -12.27 4.68 -6.47
CA ALA A 53 -12.37 5.74 -5.46
C ALA A 53 -13.76 6.40 -5.41
N ALA A 54 -14.41 6.56 -6.57
CA ALA A 54 -15.77 7.09 -6.65
C ALA A 54 -16.80 6.15 -6.03
N GLU A 55 -16.68 4.84 -6.26
CA GLU A 55 -17.54 3.82 -5.66
C GLU A 55 -17.35 3.74 -4.15
N MET A 56 -16.09 3.76 -3.66
CA MET A 56 -15.80 3.81 -2.22
C MET A 56 -16.39 5.06 -1.55
N THR A 57 -16.44 6.19 -2.26
CA THR A 57 -17.07 7.42 -1.74
C THR A 57 -18.58 7.29 -1.67
N ARG A 58 -19.22 6.70 -2.70
CA ARG A 58 -20.67 6.42 -2.69
C ARG A 58 -21.05 5.44 -1.58
N GLU A 59 -20.26 4.38 -1.43
CA GLU A 59 -20.43 3.37 -0.39
C GLU A 59 -20.34 3.99 1.01
N ARG A 60 -19.39 4.90 1.23
CA ARG A 60 -19.29 5.66 2.49
C ARG A 60 -20.58 6.41 2.81
N THR A 61 -21.15 7.10 1.83
CA THR A 61 -22.41 7.85 1.99
C THR A 61 -23.57 6.90 2.26
N ALA A 62 -23.66 5.77 1.55
CA ALA A 62 -24.70 4.76 1.73
C ALA A 62 -24.67 4.13 3.12
N LEU A 63 -23.48 3.76 3.60
CA LEU A 63 -23.28 3.23 4.96
C LEU A 63 -23.55 4.29 6.03
N GLY A 64 -23.22 5.55 5.76
CA GLY A 64 -23.50 6.68 6.65
C GLY A 64 -24.99 6.96 6.85
N ALA A 65 -25.84 6.59 5.90
CA ALA A 65 -27.29 6.73 6.02
C ALA A 65 -27.92 5.73 7.00
N HIS A 66 -27.26 4.61 7.28
CA HIS A 66 -27.78 3.55 8.16
C HIS A 66 -26.76 3.12 9.24
N PRO A 67 -26.39 4.03 10.16
CA PRO A 67 -25.30 3.80 11.11
C PRO A 67 -25.68 2.87 12.28
N SER A 68 -26.95 2.49 12.44
CA SER A 68 -27.43 1.71 13.58
C SER A 68 -27.16 0.21 13.47
N SER A 69 -26.94 -0.33 12.27
CA SER A 69 -26.67 -1.75 12.08
C SER A 69 -25.21 -2.08 12.43
N PRO A 70 -24.93 -3.06 13.31
CA PRO A 70 -23.56 -3.44 13.63
C PRO A 70 -22.75 -3.89 12.40
N ALA A 71 -23.40 -4.55 11.45
CA ALA A 71 -22.76 -4.95 10.20
C ALA A 71 -22.35 -3.73 9.36
N ASN A 72 -23.19 -2.69 9.29
CA ASN A 72 -22.86 -1.46 8.58
C ASN A 72 -21.77 -0.66 9.29
N GLN A 73 -21.76 -0.63 10.63
CA GLN A 73 -20.69 0.00 11.41
C GLN A 73 -19.33 -0.67 11.13
N LEU A 74 -19.32 -2.00 11.08
CA LEU A 74 -18.11 -2.76 10.76
C LEU A 74 -17.64 -2.50 9.32
N ARG A 75 -18.56 -2.51 8.34
CA ARG A 75 -18.26 -2.18 6.94
C ARG A 75 -17.72 -0.76 6.80
N LEU A 76 -18.31 0.20 7.49
CA LEU A 76 -17.83 1.59 7.51
C LEU A 76 -16.43 1.69 8.13
N ALA A 77 -16.16 0.99 9.23
CA ALA A 77 -14.83 0.94 9.84
C ALA A 77 -13.79 0.34 8.87
N MET A 78 -14.13 -0.75 8.18
CA MET A 78 -13.28 -1.36 7.16
C MET A 78 -12.97 -0.41 5.99
N LEU A 79 -13.98 0.33 5.52
CA LEU A 79 -13.85 1.31 4.46
C LEU A 79 -12.95 2.48 4.88
N LEU A 80 -13.09 2.96 6.12
CA LEU A 80 -12.26 4.04 6.67
C LEU A 80 -10.80 3.60 6.92
N GLY A 81 -10.55 2.30 7.10
CA GLY A 81 -9.19 1.76 7.19
C GLY A 81 -8.55 1.34 5.86
N HIS A 82 -9.29 1.41 4.75
CA HIS A 82 -8.80 0.91 3.45
C HIS A 82 -7.78 1.89 2.82
N PRO A 83 -6.57 1.45 2.41
CA PRO A 83 -5.50 2.32 1.90
C PRO A 83 -5.85 3.21 0.71
N ARG A 84 -6.80 2.77 -0.12
CA ARG A 84 -7.22 3.51 -1.33
C ARG A 84 -8.44 4.39 -1.11
N ALA A 85 -9.03 4.33 0.09
CA ALA A 85 -10.11 5.22 0.49
C ALA A 85 -9.54 6.45 1.21
N ALA A 86 -10.35 7.48 1.41
CA ALA A 86 -9.99 8.61 2.27
C ALA A 86 -9.94 8.15 3.74
N GLN A 87 -8.78 7.68 4.19
CA GLN A 87 -8.62 7.00 5.46
C GLN A 87 -8.92 7.91 6.67
N ASP A 88 -9.50 7.30 7.69
CA ASP A 88 -9.68 7.91 9.01
C ASP A 88 -9.66 6.80 10.07
N LEU A 89 -8.45 6.41 10.48
CA LEU A 89 -8.23 5.30 11.41
C LEU A 89 -8.79 5.60 12.81
N ASN A 90 -8.76 6.85 13.25
CA ASN A 90 -9.30 7.25 14.55
C ASN A 90 -10.82 7.06 14.60
N ARG A 91 -11.52 7.51 13.55
CA ARG A 91 -12.96 7.28 13.43
C ARG A 91 -13.28 5.80 13.29
N ALA A 92 -12.50 5.05 12.51
CA ALA A 92 -12.68 3.61 12.37
C ALA A 92 -12.55 2.89 13.73
N LEU A 93 -11.52 3.21 14.52
CA LEU A 93 -11.33 2.68 15.86
C LEU A 93 -12.49 3.03 16.80
N GLY A 94 -13.04 4.24 16.73
CA GLY A 94 -14.23 4.62 17.52
C GLY A 94 -15.47 3.79 17.18
N LEU A 95 -15.67 3.44 15.91
CA LEU A 95 -16.75 2.54 15.48
C LEU A 95 -16.53 1.11 15.99
N LEU A 96 -15.30 0.61 15.91
CA LEU A 96 -14.94 -0.73 16.41
C LEU A 96 -15.11 -0.84 17.94
N ASP A 97 -14.69 0.18 18.68
CA ASP A 97 -14.90 0.25 20.14
C ASP A 97 -16.39 0.29 20.51
N SER A 98 -17.20 1.03 19.74
CA SER A 98 -18.66 1.06 19.92
C SER A 98 -19.29 -0.32 19.67
N LEU A 99 -18.82 -1.05 18.65
CA LEU A 99 -19.25 -2.42 18.38
C LEU A 99 -18.90 -3.37 19.52
N MET A 100 -17.68 -3.28 20.07
CA MET A 100 -17.25 -4.12 21.20
C MET A 100 -18.05 -3.87 22.49
N LYS A 101 -18.71 -2.72 22.62
CA LYS A 101 -19.56 -2.36 23.76
C LYS A 101 -21.04 -2.71 23.54
N SER A 102 -21.41 -3.06 22.31
CA SER A 102 -22.80 -3.36 21.97
C SER A 102 -23.22 -4.73 22.51
N PRO A 103 -24.38 -4.83 23.21
CA PRO A 103 -24.94 -6.10 23.65
C PRO A 103 -25.72 -6.85 22.54
N ASP A 104 -25.77 -6.30 21.32
CA ASP A 104 -26.46 -6.92 20.18
C ASP A 104 -25.83 -8.28 19.83
N PRO A 105 -26.61 -9.38 19.74
CA PRO A 105 -26.11 -10.69 19.30
C PRO A 105 -25.35 -10.65 17.97
N VAL A 106 -25.74 -9.78 17.04
CA VAL A 106 -25.03 -9.57 15.78
C VAL A 106 -23.66 -8.93 16.01
N ALA A 107 -23.54 -7.99 16.95
CA ALA A 107 -22.25 -7.41 17.30
C ALA A 107 -21.33 -8.47 17.95
N LEU A 108 -21.87 -9.28 18.87
CA LEU A 108 -21.13 -10.36 19.54
C LEU A 108 -20.49 -11.34 18.53
N SER A 109 -21.20 -11.72 17.47
CA SER A 109 -20.68 -12.63 16.44
C SER A 109 -19.54 -12.03 15.61
N LEU A 110 -19.41 -10.69 15.59
CA LEU A 110 -18.38 -9.95 14.85
C LEU A 110 -17.13 -9.65 15.69
N TYR A 111 -17.15 -9.87 17.00
CA TYR A 111 -16.04 -9.55 17.91
C TYR A 111 -14.66 -10.06 17.47
N PRO A 112 -14.52 -11.30 16.93
CA PRO A 112 -13.20 -11.78 16.48
C PRO A 112 -12.59 -10.89 15.40
N VAL A 113 -13.39 -10.42 14.44
CA VAL A 113 -12.93 -9.53 13.36
C VAL A 113 -12.71 -8.12 13.86
N VAL A 114 -13.60 -7.62 14.72
CA VAL A 114 -13.50 -6.27 15.30
C VAL A 114 -12.19 -6.13 16.08
N ARG A 115 -11.83 -7.11 16.91
CA ARG A 115 -10.58 -7.11 17.67
C ARG A 115 -9.35 -7.14 16.77
N LEU A 116 -9.34 -8.02 15.77
CA LEU A 116 -8.26 -8.12 14.79
C LEU A 116 -8.03 -6.77 14.07
N LEU A 117 -9.11 -6.12 13.63
CA LEU A 117 -9.04 -4.82 12.95
C LEU A 117 -8.57 -3.71 13.89
N ALA A 118 -9.03 -3.70 15.14
CA ALA A 118 -8.62 -2.72 16.13
C ALA A 118 -7.11 -2.82 16.42
N ASP A 119 -6.59 -4.03 16.59
CA ASP A 119 -5.15 -4.26 16.77
C ASP A 119 -4.36 -3.75 15.53
N ASN A 120 -4.81 -4.11 14.32
CA ASN A 120 -4.15 -3.68 13.09
C ASN A 120 -4.17 -2.16 12.88
N TYR A 121 -5.28 -1.48 13.18
CA TYR A 121 -5.39 -0.03 13.02
C TYR A 121 -4.55 0.72 14.05
N ASN A 122 -4.46 0.21 15.28
CA ASN A 122 -3.55 0.76 16.28
C ASN A 122 -2.08 0.60 15.89
N GLU A 123 -1.70 -0.55 15.32
CA GLU A 123 -0.35 -0.75 14.77
C GLU A 123 -0.04 0.23 13.64
N ARG A 124 -0.98 0.42 12.71
CA ARG A 124 -0.83 1.40 11.62
C ARG A 124 -0.63 2.82 12.14
N LEU A 125 -1.41 3.26 13.12
CA LEU A 125 -1.22 4.59 13.74
C LEU A 125 0.18 4.74 14.36
N LYS A 126 0.72 3.69 14.99
CA LYS A 126 2.09 3.71 15.53
C LYS A 126 3.13 3.83 14.42
N ILE A 127 2.96 3.08 13.33
CA ILE A 127 3.85 3.11 12.16
C ILE A 127 3.82 4.48 11.50
N ASP A 128 2.63 5.05 11.27
CA ASP A 128 2.46 6.36 10.66
C ASP A 128 3.12 7.45 11.52
N ALA A 129 2.95 7.40 12.84
CA ALA A 129 3.61 8.33 13.76
C ALA A 129 5.15 8.19 13.76
N GLN A 130 5.68 6.97 13.58
CA GLN A 130 7.12 6.77 13.44
C GLN A 130 7.65 7.29 12.10
N ALA A 131 6.92 7.03 11.01
CA ALA A 131 7.26 7.52 9.68
C ALA A 131 7.27 9.06 9.63
N GLU A 132 6.29 9.71 10.27
CA GLU A 132 6.23 11.17 10.36
C GLU A 132 7.44 11.74 11.13
N LYS A 133 7.81 11.14 12.26
CA LYS A 133 8.99 11.52 13.04
C LYS A 133 10.29 11.38 12.24
N GLN A 134 10.44 10.25 11.55
CA GLN A 134 11.61 10.00 10.69
C GLN A 134 11.67 10.99 9.53
N GLY A 135 10.54 11.27 8.88
CA GLY A 135 10.44 12.28 7.82
C GLY A 135 10.84 13.68 8.30
N ALA A 136 10.39 14.08 9.49
CA ALA A 136 10.78 15.35 10.10
C ALA A 136 12.28 15.40 10.41
N GLN A 137 12.86 14.32 10.95
CA GLN A 137 14.29 14.24 11.24
C GLN A 137 15.14 14.32 9.98
N LEU A 138 14.79 13.58 8.93
CA LEU A 138 15.48 13.61 7.65
C LEU A 138 15.42 14.99 7.00
N LYS A 139 14.28 15.68 7.11
CA LYS A 139 14.11 17.05 6.62
C LYS A 139 15.07 18.03 7.33
N GLU A 140 15.24 17.91 8.64
CA GLU A 140 16.19 18.76 9.38
C GLU A 140 17.65 18.44 9.01
N GLN A 141 17.99 17.15 8.88
CA GLN A 141 19.33 16.73 8.44
C GLN A 141 19.66 17.25 7.04
N LEU A 142 18.68 17.24 6.11
CA LEU A 142 18.84 17.81 4.77
C LEU A 142 19.15 19.30 4.84
N LYS A 143 18.40 20.05 5.66
CA LYS A 143 18.59 21.49 5.84
C LYS A 143 19.97 21.82 6.45
N GLU A 144 20.39 21.04 7.45
CA GLU A 144 21.72 21.20 8.05
C GLU A 144 22.82 20.89 7.04
N SER A 145 22.67 19.83 6.24
CA SER A 145 23.61 19.47 5.17
C SER A 145 23.71 20.55 4.08
N GLN A 146 22.57 21.12 3.68
CA GLN A 146 22.53 22.25 2.75
C GLN A 146 23.25 23.48 3.32
N ARG A 147 23.03 23.82 4.60
CA ARG A 147 23.74 24.92 5.27
C ARG A 147 25.25 24.70 5.26
N LYS A 148 25.71 23.50 5.63
CA LYS A 148 27.14 23.13 5.60
C LYS A 148 27.71 23.24 4.20
N THR A 149 26.96 22.81 3.18
CA THR A 149 27.40 22.94 1.78
C THR A 149 27.58 24.40 1.37
N LEU A 150 26.64 25.27 1.75
CA LEU A 150 26.75 26.71 1.48
C LEU A 150 27.94 27.34 2.21
N GLU A 151 28.14 27.01 3.49
CA GLU A 151 29.29 27.47 4.28
C GLU A 151 30.63 27.01 3.66
N LEU A 152 30.69 25.77 3.16
CA LEU A 152 31.88 25.26 2.47
C LEU A 152 32.12 25.98 1.14
N GLN A 153 31.06 26.26 0.37
CA GLN A 153 31.16 26.99 -0.88
C GLN A 153 31.65 28.42 -0.66
N GLU A 154 31.17 29.10 0.37
CA GLU A 154 31.62 30.45 0.75
C GLU A 154 33.12 30.45 1.08
N LYS A 155 33.60 29.45 1.83
CA LYS A 155 35.03 29.28 2.13
C LYS A 155 35.87 29.02 0.89
N LEU A 156 35.39 28.16 -0.02
CA LEU A 156 36.08 27.89 -1.29
C LEU A 156 36.21 29.15 -2.15
N ASN A 157 35.13 29.94 -2.23
CA ASN A 157 35.16 31.22 -2.96
C ASN A 157 36.15 32.19 -2.31
N GLY A 158 36.15 32.30 -0.98
CA GLY A 158 37.12 33.13 -0.25
C GLY A 158 38.57 32.71 -0.48
N LEU A 159 38.86 31.40 -0.54
CA LEU A 159 40.19 30.90 -0.88
C LEU A 159 40.59 31.22 -2.32
N ALA A 160 39.67 31.08 -3.28
CA ALA A 160 39.92 31.41 -4.68
C ALA A 160 40.22 32.92 -4.88
N ASP A 161 39.54 33.80 -4.13
CA ASP A 161 39.81 35.24 -4.15
C ASP A 161 41.18 35.59 -3.56
N ILE A 162 41.59 34.90 -2.49
CA ILE A 162 42.95 35.01 -1.94
C ILE A 162 43.97 34.57 -2.98
N GLU A 163 43.77 33.43 -3.65
CA GLU A 163 44.69 32.94 -4.69
C GLU A 163 44.88 33.97 -5.81
N ARG A 164 43.79 34.58 -6.27
CA ARG A 164 43.81 35.57 -7.33
C ARG A 164 44.55 36.86 -6.95
N THR A 165 44.57 37.22 -5.67
CA THR A 165 45.18 38.46 -5.17
C THR A 165 46.63 38.28 -4.73
N LEU A 166 47.13 37.05 -4.67
CA LEU A 166 48.55 36.79 -4.39
C LEU A 166 49.43 37.29 -5.55
N PRO A 167 50.54 38.00 -5.27
CA PRO A 167 51.47 38.42 -6.30
C PRO A 167 52.07 37.18 -7.01
N PRO A 168 52.36 37.25 -8.33
CA PRO A 168 52.93 36.14 -9.06
C PRO A 168 54.19 35.66 -8.35
N ARG A 169 54.23 34.39 -7.95
CA ARG A 169 55.40 33.80 -7.32
C ARG A 169 56.57 33.97 -8.28
N ALA A 170 57.58 34.75 -7.89
CA ALA A 170 58.79 34.95 -8.69
C ALA A 170 59.31 33.57 -9.11
N ARG A 171 59.35 33.33 -10.43
CA ARG A 171 59.88 32.09 -10.98
C ARG A 171 61.32 32.01 -10.50
N ALA A 172 61.63 31.09 -9.58
CA ALA A 172 63.00 30.78 -9.25
C ALA A 172 63.66 30.29 -10.54
N THR A 173 64.45 31.15 -11.17
CA THR A 173 65.30 30.79 -12.30
C THR A 173 66.26 29.73 -11.79
N ARG A 174 66.01 28.47 -12.16
CA ARG A 174 66.94 27.38 -11.93
C ARG A 174 68.28 27.80 -12.56
N PRO A 175 69.38 27.94 -11.78
CA PRO A 175 70.65 28.31 -12.36
C PRO A 175 71.07 27.21 -13.32
N VAL A 176 71.27 27.58 -14.58
CA VAL A 176 71.91 26.74 -15.59
C VAL A 176 73.33 26.52 -15.10
N GLN A 177 73.63 25.30 -14.62
CA GLN A 177 75.02 24.89 -14.40
C GLN A 177 75.70 24.87 -15.77
N ALA A 178 76.58 25.85 -15.99
CA ALA A 178 77.53 25.81 -17.07
C ALA A 178 78.51 24.66 -16.80
N THR A 179 78.26 23.50 -17.40
CA THR A 179 79.26 22.44 -17.49
C THR A 179 80.34 22.89 -18.47
N GLY A 180 81.45 23.33 -17.89
CA GLY A 180 82.68 23.63 -18.59
C GLY A 180 83.28 22.40 -19.24
N ALA A 181 84.00 22.68 -20.32
CA ALA A 181 84.78 21.77 -21.14
C ALA A 181 85.75 20.88 -20.35
N LYS A 182 85.84 19.62 -20.75
CA LYS A 182 87.07 18.96 -21.20
C LYS A 182 86.75 17.63 -21.88
#